data_AF-A0A9E5DZS9-F1
#
_entry.id   AF-A0A9E5DZS9-F1
#
_cell.length_a   1.000
_cell.length_b   1.000
_cell.length_c   1.000
_cell.angle_alpha   90.00
_cell.angle_beta   90.00
_cell.angle_gamma   90.00
#
_symmetry.space_group_name_H-M   'P 1'
#
loop_
_entity.id
_entity.type
_entity.pdbx_description
1 polymer ?
#
loop_
_entity_poly.entity_id
_entity_poly.type
_entity_poly.pdbx_seq_one_letter_code
_entity_poly.pdbx_strand_id
1 'polypeptide(L)'
;MGIDIAQARVDTVNKGISDIADVPTAILAPLVAAGTLTAHSDFEVVANADAVVICVPTPLSKTRDPDNSYIVNALDAIGPHVARGQLF
;
A
#
# COMPACT_ATOMS: atom_id res chain seq x y z
N MET A 1 -4.76 7.31 0.42
CA MET A 1 -4.69 6.20 1.39
C MET A 1 -3.65 5.19 0.91
N GLY A 2 -3.00 4.49 1.83
CA GLY A 2 -2.11 3.35 1.53
C GLY A 2 -2.50 2.15 2.39
N ILE A 3 -2.25 0.93 1.88
CA ILE A 3 -2.54 -0.32 2.58
C ILE A 3 -1.25 -1.13 2.64
N ASP A 4 -0.88 -1.62 3.83
CA ASP A 4 0.25 -2.52 4.01
C ASP A 4 -0.05 -3.54 5.13
N ILE A 5 0.32 -4.80 4.91
CA ILE A 5 0.11 -5.88 5.89
C ILE A 5 1.01 -5.74 7.13
N ALA A 6 2.10 -4.99 7.03
CA ALA A 6 3.02 -4.75 8.13
C ALA A 6 2.51 -3.60 9.01
N GLN A 7 1.81 -3.94 10.09
CA GLN A 7 1.28 -2.96 11.06
C GLN A 7 2.34 -1.95 11.54
N ALA A 8 3.59 -2.40 11.75
CA ALA A 8 4.68 -1.51 12.16
C ALA A 8 4.98 -0.41 11.12
N ARG A 9 4.85 -0.70 9.81
CA ARG A 9 5.02 0.29 8.75
C ARG A 9 3.84 1.26 8.74
N VAL A 10 2.62 0.74 8.86
CA VAL A 10 1.39 1.55 8.97
C VAL A 10 1.50 2.56 10.13
N ASP A 11 1.91 2.09 11.30
CA ASP A 11 2.08 2.94 12.50
C ASP A 11 3.15 4.02 12.30
N THR A 12 4.24 3.68 11.63
CA THR A 12 5.37 4.58 11.38
C THR A 12 4.98 5.68 10.39
N VAL A 13 4.31 5.30 9.29
CA VAL A 13 3.78 6.25 8.30
C VAL A 13 2.74 7.16 8.93
N ASN A 14 1.80 6.64 9.73
CA ASN A 14 0.78 7.46 10.37
C ASN A 14 1.34 8.41 11.45
N LYS A 15 2.55 8.17 11.96
CA LYS A 15 3.30 9.14 12.79
C LYS A 15 4.04 10.20 11.96
N GLY A 16 3.93 10.16 10.63
CA GLY A 16 4.65 11.01 9.71
C GLY A 16 6.13 10.66 9.58
N ILE A 17 6.58 9.51 10.09
CA ILE A 17 7.98 9.09 10.08
C ILE A 17 8.20 8.19 8.87
N SER A 18 9.26 8.45 8.09
CA SER A 18 9.62 7.58 6.98
C SER A 18 10.66 6.56 7.39
N ASP A 19 10.44 5.29 7.02
CA ASP A 19 11.38 4.18 7.16
C ASP A 19 12.06 3.82 5.82
N ILE A 20 11.76 4.56 4.74
CA ILE A 20 12.33 4.36 3.41
C ILE A 20 13.44 5.39 3.18
N ALA A 21 14.64 4.92 2.84
CA ALA A 21 15.81 5.77 2.65
C ALA A 21 15.61 6.86 1.58
N ASP A 22 14.90 6.53 0.50
CA ASP A 22 14.69 7.43 -0.64
C ASP A 22 13.56 8.44 -0.42
N VAL A 23 12.80 8.32 0.67
CA VAL A 23 11.71 9.23 1.02
C VAL A 23 12.00 9.87 2.38
N PRO A 24 12.52 11.09 2.43
CA PRO A 24 12.78 11.77 3.69
C PRO A 24 11.50 12.03 4.49
N THR A 25 11.57 11.91 5.83
CA THR A 25 10.50 12.30 6.77
C THR A 25 9.99 13.73 6.52
N ALA A 26 10.86 14.65 6.09
CA ALA A 26 10.49 16.02 5.77
C ALA A 26 9.48 16.13 4.60
N ILE A 27 9.40 15.13 3.73
CA ILE A 27 8.40 15.05 2.64
C ILE A 27 7.13 14.35 3.12
N LEU A 28 7.28 13.27 3.91
CA LEU A 28 6.15 12.46 4.36
C LEU A 28 5.30 13.15 5.44
N ALA A 29 5.94 13.73 6.46
CA ALA A 29 5.26 14.26 7.64
C ALA A 29 4.20 15.33 7.30
N PRO A 30 4.44 16.29 6.38
CA PRO A 30 3.42 17.27 6.00
C PRO A 30 2.19 16.66 5.34
N LEU A 31 2.34 15.58 4.56
CA LEU A 31 1.23 14.91 3.88
C LEU A 31 0.32 14.20 4.90
N VAL A 32 0.94 13.56 5.89
CA VAL A 32 0.21 12.89 6.99
C VAL A 32 -0.48 13.93 7.88
N ALA A 33 0.21 15.01 8.25
CA ALA A 33 -0.36 16.10 9.04
C ALA A 33 -1.54 16.81 8.33
N ALA A 34 -1.48 16.91 6.99
CA ALA A 34 -2.56 17.46 6.17
C ALA A 34 -3.72 16.48 5.94
N GLY A 35 -3.60 15.21 6.36
CA GLY A 35 -4.60 14.16 6.12
C GLY A 35 -4.69 13.71 4.66
N THR A 36 -3.76 14.13 3.79
CA THR A 36 -3.72 13.69 2.38
C THR A 36 -3.13 12.29 2.24
N LEU A 37 -2.36 11.85 3.23
CA LEU A 37 -1.87 10.48 3.36
C LEU A 37 -2.29 9.87 4.69
N THR A 38 -2.84 8.65 4.61
CA THR A 38 -3.18 7.80 5.76
C THR A 38 -2.92 6.36 5.36
N ALA A 39 -2.25 5.61 6.22
CA ALA A 39 -1.94 4.20 6.03
C ALA A 39 -2.92 3.32 6.84
N HIS A 40 -3.26 2.16 6.28
CA HIS A 40 -4.16 1.18 6.87
C HIS A 40 -3.56 -0.23 6.75
N SER A 41 -3.91 -1.12 7.67
CA SER A 41 -3.61 -2.56 7.58
C SER A 41 -4.82 -3.39 7.15
N ASP A 42 -6.00 -2.79 7.16
CA ASP A 42 -7.24 -3.40 6.71
C ASP A 42 -7.46 -3.15 5.21
N PHE A 43 -7.89 -4.18 4.49
CA PHE A 43 -8.19 -4.13 3.06
C PHE A 43 -9.58 -3.54 2.78
N GLU A 44 -10.50 -3.52 3.75
CA GLU A 44 -11.86 -2.98 3.59
C GLU A 44 -11.86 -1.51 3.13
N VAL A 45 -10.85 -0.75 3.53
CA VAL A 45 -10.73 0.67 3.20
C VAL A 45 -10.59 0.93 1.71
N VAL A 46 -10.18 -0.08 0.92
CA VAL A 46 -10.03 0.01 -0.53
C VAL A 46 -11.35 0.42 -1.19
N ALA A 47 -12.50 0.07 -0.62
CA ALA A 47 -13.83 0.44 -1.14
C ALA A 47 -14.04 1.96 -1.28
N ASN A 48 -13.24 2.76 -0.56
CA ASN A 48 -13.30 4.23 -0.58
C ASN A 48 -12.35 4.87 -1.61
N ALA A 49 -11.58 4.08 -2.37
CA ALA A 49 -10.67 4.58 -3.38
C ALA A 49 -11.36 4.67 -4.76
N ASP A 50 -11.01 5.67 -5.57
CA ASP A 50 -11.43 5.71 -6.98
C ASP A 50 -10.48 4.91 -7.90
N ALA A 51 -9.20 4.84 -7.52
CA ALA A 51 -8.16 4.09 -8.22
C ALA A 51 -7.25 3.36 -7.23
N VAL A 52 -6.84 2.14 -7.59
CA VAL A 52 -6.00 1.27 -6.77
C VAL A 52 -4.72 0.96 -7.54
N VAL A 53 -3.56 1.30 -6.96
CA VAL A 53 -2.25 1.00 -7.55
C VAL A 53 -1.55 -0.04 -6.68
N ILE A 54 -1.22 -1.20 -7.26
CA ILE A 54 -0.59 -2.32 -6.55
C ILE A 54 0.93 -2.20 -6.64
N CYS A 55 1.56 -1.88 -5.50
CA CYS A 55 3.02 -1.66 -5.39
C CYS A 55 3.69 -2.72 -4.50
N VAL A 56 3.34 -4.00 -4.69
CA VAL A 56 3.94 -5.12 -3.92
C VAL A 56 5.26 -5.59 -4.53
N PRO A 57 6.13 -6.25 -3.75
CA PRO A 57 7.37 -6.80 -4.29
C PRO A 57 7.10 -7.79 -5.43
N THR A 58 7.88 -7.69 -6.51
CA THR A 58 7.91 -8.68 -7.60
C THR A 58 9.27 -9.36 -7.61
N PRO A 59 9.59 -10.20 -6.59
CA PRO A 59 10.88 -10.85 -6.53
C PRO A 59 11.05 -11.75 -7.76
N LEU A 60 12.29 -11.95 -8.19
CA LEU A 60 12.59 -12.89 -9.25
C LEU A 60 12.70 -14.30 -8.67
N SER A 61 12.13 -15.28 -9.36
CA SER A 61 12.27 -16.70 -9.05
C SER A 61 13.73 -17.15 -9.20
N LYS A 62 14.04 -18.38 -8.78
CA LYS A 62 15.36 -19.00 -9.00
C LYS A 62 15.73 -19.09 -10.50
N THR A 63 14.75 -19.09 -11.40
CA THR A 63 14.92 -19.09 -12.86
C THR A 63 14.93 -17.69 -13.48
N ARG A 64 14.86 -16.63 -12.65
CA ARG A 64 14.82 -15.21 -13.04
C ARG A 64 13.52 -14.74 -13.69
N ASP A 65 12.46 -15.54 -13.59
CA ASP A 65 11.11 -15.11 -13.97
C ASP A 65 10.48 -14.28 -12.84
N PRO A 66 9.64 -13.28 -13.13
CA PRO A 66 8.90 -12.57 -12.10
C PRO A 66 8.02 -13.53 -11.29
N ASP A 67 8.15 -13.49 -9.97
CA ASP A 67 7.22 -14.15 -9.07
C ASP A 67 5.98 -13.27 -8.86
N ASN A 68 4.88 -13.66 -9.52
CA ASN A 68 3.61 -12.95 -9.45
C ASN A 68 2.78 -13.29 -8.20
N SER A 69 3.25 -14.19 -7.32
CA SER A 69 2.47 -14.62 -6.15
C SER A 69 2.05 -13.46 -5.24
N TYR A 70 2.91 -12.44 -5.11
CA TYR A 70 2.62 -11.25 -4.31
C TYR A 70 1.50 -10.39 -4.91
N ILE A 71 1.46 -10.26 -6.24
CA ILE A 71 0.40 -9.55 -6.94
C ILE A 71 -0.92 -10.31 -6.79
N VAL A 72 -0.91 -11.63 -7.00
CA VAL A 72 -2.09 -12.47 -6.86
C VAL A 72 -2.63 -12.42 -5.44
N ASN A 73 -1.77 -12.54 -4.43
CA ASN A 73 -2.17 -12.44 -3.02
C ASN A 73 -2.78 -11.07 -2.68
N ALA A 74 -2.22 -9.98 -3.23
CA ALA A 74 -2.79 -8.64 -3.04
C ALA A 74 -4.17 -8.51 -3.68
N LEU A 75 -4.35 -9.04 -4.90
CA LEU A 75 -5.64 -9.06 -5.60
C LEU A 75 -6.67 -9.93 -4.85
N ASP A 76 -6.27 -11.08 -4.32
CA ASP A 76 -7.15 -11.96 -3.54
C ASP A 76 -7.61 -11.30 -2.23
N ALA A 77 -6.73 -10.54 -1.57
CA ALA A 77 -7.06 -9.80 -0.36
C ALA A 77 -7.97 -8.59 -0.63
N ILE A 78 -7.75 -7.89 -1.76
CA ILE A 78 -8.52 -6.68 -2.13
C ILE A 78 -9.87 -7.04 -2.75
N GLY A 79 -9.93 -8.11 -3.54
CA GLY A 79 -11.07 -8.53 -4.36
C GLY A 79 -12.44 -8.49 -3.66
N PRO A 80 -12.57 -9.02 -2.41
CA PRO A 80 -13.84 -8.99 -1.66
C PRO A 80 -14.35 -7.59 -1.30
N HIS A 81 -13.48 -6.58 -1.34
CA HIS A 81 -13.75 -5.22 -0.87
C HIS A 81 -13.82 -4.19 -2.02
N VAL A 82 -13.69 -4.65 -3.27
CA VAL A 82 -13.72 -3.78 -4.46
C VAL A 82 -15.11 -3.18 -4.66
N ALA A 83 -15.14 -1.88 -4.94
CA ALA A 83 -16.35 -1.15 -5.30
C ALA A 83 -16.47 -1.00 -6.82
N ARG A 84 -17.71 -0.86 -7.31
CA ARG A 84 -17.96 -0.60 -8.74
C ARG A 84 -17.38 0.76 -9.12
N GLY A 85 -16.69 0.80 -10.26
CA GLY A 85 -16.16 2.04 -10.86
C GLY A 85 -14.70 2.31 -10.52
N GLN A 86 -14.07 1.45 -9.72
CA GLN A 86 -12.65 1.56 -9.40
C GLN A 86 -11.76 1.22 -10.61
N LEU A 87 -10.72 2.03 -10.78
CA LEU A 87 -9.62 1.74 -11.72
C LEU A 87 -8.53 0.93 -11.01
N PHE A 88 -8.01 -0.09 -11.69
CA PHE A 88 -6.86 -0.90 -11.27
C PHE A 88 -5.75 -0.79 -12.32
#